data_AF-A0A2D8EIG7-F1
#
_entry.id   AF-A0A2D8EIG7-F1
#
_cell.length_a   1.000
_cell.length_b   1.000
_cell.length_c   1.000
_cell.angle_alpha   90.00
_cell.angle_beta   90.00
_cell.angle_gamma   90.00
#
_symmetry.space_group_name_H-M   'P 1'
#
loop_
_entity.id
_entity.type
_entity.pdbx_description
1 polymer ?
#
loop_
_entity_poly.entity_id
_entity_poly.type
_entity_poly.pdbx_seq_one_letter_code
_entity_poly.pdbx_strand_id
1 'polypeptide(L)' 'MERFLAWRILPRLMMFVMTFMYIRVIEWFMSLPPDAMTSQATALTATVTGAMTGAFAVWLGSEK' A
#
# COMPACT_ATOMS: atom_id res chain seq x y z
N MET A 1 -6.67 -23.24 -14.63
CA MET A 1 -6.16 -21.85 -14.74
C MET A 1 -7.31 -20.83 -14.79
N GLU A 2 -8.42 -21.13 -15.47
CA GLU A 2 -9.58 -20.23 -15.60
C GLU A 2 -10.33 -19.94 -14.28
N ARG A 3 -10.40 -20.90 -13.34
CA ARG A 3 -11.08 -20.69 -12.04
C ARG A 3 -10.33 -19.75 -11.08
N PHE A 4 -9.00 -19.63 -11.21
CA PHE A 4 -8.18 -18.74 -10.37
C PHE A 4 -8.31 -17.27 -10.78
N LEU A 5 -8.49 -17.04 -12.09
CA LEU A 5 -8.86 -15.73 -12.66
C LEU A 5 -10.32 -15.36 -12.36
N ALA A 6 -11.24 -16.33 -12.39
CA ALA A 6 -12.67 -16.12 -12.13
C ALA A 6 -12.97 -15.60 -10.71
N TRP A 7 -12.15 -15.95 -9.71
CA TRP A 7 -12.35 -15.53 -8.32
C TRP A 7 -11.66 -14.19 -7.96
N ARG A 8 -10.96 -13.55 -8.90
CA ARG A 8 -10.16 -12.33 -8.67
C ARG A 8 -9.29 -12.40 -7.39
N ILE A 9 -8.79 -13.60 -7.06
CA ILE A 9 -7.96 -13.84 -5.86
C ILE A 9 -6.64 -13.06 -5.94
N LEU A 10 -6.02 -13.01 -7.13
CA LEU A 10 -4.78 -12.27 -7.36
C LEU A 10 -4.90 -10.77 -7.02
N PRO A 11 -5.89 -10.03 -7.56
CA PRO A 11 -6.14 -8.64 -7.16
C PRO A 11 -6.37 -8.47 -5.65
N ARG A 12 -7.16 -9.35 -5.03
CA ARG A 12 -7.46 -9.26 -3.59
C ARG A 12 -6.24 -9.54 -2.72
N LEU A 13 -5.43 -10.54 -3.09
CA LEU A 13 -4.16 -10.83 -2.44
C LEU A 13 -3.18 -9.65 -2.59
N MET A 14 -3.14 -9.05 -3.78
CA MET A 14 -2.29 -7.88 -4.05
C MET A 14 -2.70 -6.68 -3.20
N MET A 15 -4.01 -6.46 -2.99
CA MET A 15 -4.52 -5.45 -2.06
C MET A 15 -4.11 -5.73 -0.61
N PHE A 16 -4.15 -6.99 -0.19
CA PHE A 16 -3.71 -7.39 1.15
C PHE A 16 -2.20 -7.14 1.34
N VAL A 17 -1.37 -7.52 0.37
CA VAL A 17 0.09 -7.28 0.40
C VAL A 17 0.40 -5.78 0.42
N MET A 18 -0.27 -4.99 -0.41
CA MET A 18 -0.15 -3.52 -0.41
C MET A 18 -0.50 -2.91 0.95
N THR A 19 -1.60 -3.37 1.55
CA THR A 19 -2.04 -2.90 2.88
C THR A 19 -1.03 -3.28 3.97
N PHE A 20 -0.49 -4.49 3.93
CA PHE A 20 0.54 -4.93 4.85
C PHE A 20 1.82 -4.08 4.74
N MET A 21 2.28 -3.83 3.51
CA MET A 21 3.47 -2.99 3.29
C MET A 21 3.26 -1.55 3.74
N TYR A 22 2.06 -1.00 3.56
CA TYR A 22 1.71 0.32 4.08
C TYR A 22 1.82 0.41 5.60
N ILE A 23 1.24 -0.56 6.32
CA ILE A 23 1.34 -0.63 7.78
C ILE A 23 2.82 -0.69 8.19
N ARG A 24 3.63 -1.50 7.51
CA ARG A 24 5.07 -1.62 7.80
C ARG A 24 5.85 -0.32 7.58
N VAL A 25 5.52 0.46 6.56
CA VAL A 25 6.16 1.77 6.31
C VAL A 25 5.79 2.77 7.41
N ILE A 26 4.53 2.77 7.86
CA ILE A 26 4.11 3.64 8.97
C ILE A 26 4.78 3.22 10.28
N GLU A 27 4.76 1.94 10.62
CA GLU A 27 5.40 1.40 11.82
C GLU A 27 6.89 1.73 11.84
N TRP A 28 7.56 1.57 10.69
CA TRP A 28 8.95 1.98 10.53
C TRP A 28 9.13 3.48 10.79
N PHE A 29 8.36 4.35 10.13
CA PHE A 29 8.50 5.80 10.28
C PHE A 29 8.22 6.27 11.72
N MET A 30 7.22 5.68 12.39
CA MET A 30 6.90 5.97 13.79
C MET A 30 7.95 5.43 14.77
N SER A 31 8.73 4.41 14.38
CA SER A 31 9.82 3.87 15.19
C SER A 31 11.11 4.70 15.09
N LEU A 32 11.20 5.64 14.14
CA LEU A 32 12.39 6.46 13.97
C LEU A 32 12.56 7.42 15.15
N PRO A 33 13.79 7.59 15.66
CA PRO A 33 14.08 8.66 16.60
C PRO A 33 13.94 10.04 15.93
N PRO A 34 13.70 11.13 16.69
CA PRO A 34 13.38 12.44 16.13
C PRO A 34 14.43 12.99 15.14
N ASP A 35 15.71 12.67 15.35
CA ASP A 35 16.83 13.05 14.48
C ASP A 35 16.85 12.30 13.15
N ALA A 36 16.26 11.10 13.10
CA ALA A 36 16.14 10.29 11.89
C ALA A 36 14.85 10.56 11.08
N MET A 37 13.92 11.35 11.61
CA MET A 37 12.69 11.80 10.92
C MET A 37 12.99 12.89 9.87
N THR A 38 13.85 12.55 8.92
CA THR A 38 14.29 13.47 7.86
C THR A 38 13.16 13.82 6.89
N SER A 39 13.33 14.90 6.12
CA SER A 39 12.40 15.28 5.05
C SER A 39 12.26 14.18 3.99
N GLN A 40 13.33 13.43 3.73
CA GLN A 40 13.34 12.29 2.80
C GLN A 40 12.48 11.13 3.33
N ALA A 41 12.62 10.78 4.61
CA ALA A 41 11.81 9.74 5.24
C ALA A 41 10.32 10.12 5.27
N THR A 42 10.03 11.40 5.53
CA THR A 42 8.67 11.95 5.50
C THR A 42 8.08 11.90 4.08
N ALA A 43 8.86 12.33 3.08
CA ALA A 43 8.44 12.31 1.68
C ALA A 43 8.19 10.89 1.16
N LEU A 44 9.03 9.92 1.53
CA LEU A 44 8.82 8.51 1.22
C LEU A 44 7.51 8.00 1.82
N THR A 45 7.29 8.23 3.11
CA THR A 45 6.09 7.78 3.83
C THR A 45 4.83 8.40 3.20
N ALA A 46 4.84 9.71 2.92
CA ALA A 46 3.72 10.39 2.26
C ALA A 46 3.44 9.84 0.85
N THR A 47 4.50 9.54 0.08
CA THR A 47 4.37 8.99 -1.28
C THR A 47 3.74 7.60 -1.26
N VAL A 48 4.14 6.73 -0.33
CA VAL A 48 3.56 5.39 -0.16
C VAL A 48 2.08 5.49 0.23
N THR A 49 1.72 6.39 1.15
CA THR A 49 0.32 6.67 1.51
C THR A 49 -0.50 7.13 0.31
N GLY A 50 0.03 8.07 -0.48
CA GLY A 50 -0.63 8.57 -1.69
C GLY A 50 -0.82 7.48 -2.76
N ALA A 51 0.20 6.65 -2.97
CA ALA A 51 0.13 5.51 -3.89
C ALA A 51 -0.96 4.50 -3.49
N MET A 52 -1.15 4.26 -2.19
CA MET A 52 -2.21 3.39 -1.69
C MET A 52 -3.60 3.90 -2.09
N THR A 53 -3.88 5.19 -1.87
CA THR A 53 -5.15 5.82 -2.30
C THR A 53 -5.38 5.67 -3.81
N GLY A 54 -4.34 5.88 -4.61
CA GLY A 54 -4.41 5.68 -6.07
C GLY A 54 -4.73 4.23 -6.45
N ALA A 55 -4.06 3.26 -5.82
CA ALA A 55 -4.29 1.84 -6.06
C ALA A 55 -5.72 1.40 -5.67
N PHE A 56 -6.23 1.88 -4.52
CA PHE A 56 -7.63 1.63 -4.12
C PHE A 56 -8.63 2.22 -5.09
N ALA A 57 -8.42 3.45 -5.57
CA ALA A 57 -9.30 4.10 -6.53
C ALA A 57 -9.38 3.33 -7.86
N VAL A 58 -8.23 2.88 -8.38
CA VAL A 58 -8.18 2.05 -9.59
C VAL A 58 -8.87 0.70 -9.37
N TRP A 59 -8.66 0.07 -8.21
CA TRP A 59 -9.28 -1.21 -7.88
C TRP A 59 -10.80 -1.13 -7.78
N LEU A 60 -11.34 -0.15 -7.02
CA LEU A 60 -12.78 0.11 -6.92
C LEU A 60 -13.40 0.46 -8.29
N GLY A 61 -12.66 1.18 -9.14
CA GLY A 61 -13.08 1.46 -10.52
C GLY A 61 -13.10 0.22 -11.42
N SER A 62 -12.23 -0.76 -11.14
CA SER A 62 -12.12 -2.02 -11.90
C SER A 62 -13.08 -3.11 -11.42
N GLU A 63 -13.76 -2.93 -10.28
CA GLU A 63 -14.78 -3.84 -9.75
C GLU A 63 -16.19 -3.60 -10.35
N LYS A 64 -16.28 -2.74 -11.38
CA LYS A 64 -17.46 -2.65 -12.25
C LYS A 64 -17.55 -3.80 -13.25
#